data_AF-A0A1G1TIA1-F1
#
_entry.id   AF-A0A1G1TIA1-F1
#
_cell.length_a   1.000
_cell.length_b   1.000
_cell.length_c   1.000
_cell.angle_alpha   90.00
_cell.angle_beta   90.00
_cell.angle_gamma   90.00
#
_symmetry.space_group_name_H-M   'P 1'
#
loop_
_entity.id
_entity.type
_entity.pdbx_description
1 polymer ?
#
loop_
_entity_poly.entity_id
_entity_poly.type
_entity_poly.pdbx_seq_one_letter_code
_entity_poly.pdbx_strand_id
1 'polypeptide(L)'
;MRHRFPFLAHWGPRLALLGALGGCVEPYAPDVIDAPASYLVVDGAINGNGPTTVLLTRTINLAAPGPPAVEKGAKLFIVDDAGARYALVERASGTYRSDSLVLSPARQYQLRITTATNVAYASDLVPLKITPPIDKLGWDIDATQLRLLLSTHDGQQQSRYYRWGFVETWEFHSAYNSSLEYDYALKQIAPRSTPIYTCWRTERTSSIRQGSTAQLSQDALTDFGVLNISNRAERLQIRYSALVSQYAETAEEFAYYELLRKNTEAVGSVNDPLPVQLTGNVHRVDNAQEPVLGYVGAHTVQQKRIFIDRAELPRGLGFDSPYQDCTTAEELLFDPFGDTILYPNTRIFGDSSLVPIDLYFGPPPGGPTILGYTGSSRACVDCRLRGTPRKPSFW
;
A
#
# COMPACT_ATOMS: atom_id res chain seq x y z
N MET A 1 -11.46 51.93 62.35
CA MET A 1 -12.53 52.04 63.38
C MET A 1 -13.27 50.73 63.45
N ARG A 2 -13.52 50.25 64.67
CA ARG A 2 -14.24 49.02 65.02
C ARG A 2 -15.75 49.15 64.79
N HIS A 3 -16.40 47.97 64.76
CA HIS A 3 -17.82 47.62 65.02
C HIS A 3 -18.51 47.00 63.80
N ARG A 4 -18.71 45.67 63.79
CA ARG A 4 -19.82 44.86 64.38
C ARG A 4 -21.19 45.11 63.72
N PHE A 5 -21.59 44.11 62.92
CA PHE A 5 -22.94 43.58 62.54
C PHE A 5 -24.18 44.49 62.52
N PRO A 6 -25.05 44.32 61.49
CA PRO A 6 -26.32 43.58 61.64
C PRO A 6 -26.64 42.64 60.44
N PHE A 7 -27.24 41.46 60.61
CA PHE A 7 -28.70 41.11 60.64
C PHE A 7 -29.46 41.19 59.30
N LEU A 8 -30.22 40.10 59.01
CA LEU A 8 -31.30 39.90 58.01
C LEU A 8 -30.82 39.72 56.55
N ALA A 9 -31.42 38.92 55.66
CA ALA A 9 -32.61 38.09 55.61
C ALA A 9 -32.43 37.17 54.35
N HIS A 10 -32.64 35.86 54.49
CA HIS A 10 -33.72 35.10 53.83
C HIS A 10 -33.51 34.74 52.31
N TRP A 11 -33.43 33.44 52.00
CA TRP A 11 -34.21 32.68 50.99
C TRP A 11 -33.46 31.46 50.39
N GLY A 12 -34.07 30.27 50.56
CA GLY A 12 -34.06 29.17 49.59
C GLY A 12 -32.91 28.15 49.63
N PRO A 13 -33.17 26.87 49.96
CA PRO A 13 -32.22 25.80 49.70
C PRO A 13 -32.32 25.42 48.22
N ARG A 14 -31.47 25.99 47.38
CA ARG A 14 -31.22 25.50 46.02
C ARG A 14 -29.76 25.09 45.89
N LEU A 15 -29.39 24.04 46.60
CA LEU A 15 -28.13 23.34 46.37
C LEU A 15 -28.27 21.91 46.84
N ALA A 16 -28.45 21.02 45.88
CA ALA A 16 -27.93 19.64 45.85
C ALA A 16 -28.84 18.76 44.99
N LEU A 17 -28.72 18.86 43.65
CA LEU A 17 -29.04 17.74 42.75
C LEU A 17 -28.44 18.02 41.35
N LEU A 18 -27.11 18.02 41.28
CA LEU A 18 -26.37 17.99 40.01
C LEU A 18 -25.11 17.15 40.23
N GLY A 19 -25.21 15.85 40.02
CA GLY A 19 -24.08 14.95 40.21
C GLY A 19 -24.47 13.48 40.16
N ALA A 20 -24.99 13.01 39.01
CA ALA A 20 -25.06 11.57 38.69
C ALA A 20 -25.47 11.34 37.23
N LEU A 21 -24.67 11.79 36.27
CA LEU A 21 -24.69 11.26 34.90
C LEU A 21 -23.25 11.09 34.39
N GLY A 22 -22.41 10.47 35.23
CA GLY A 22 -21.14 9.89 34.79
C GLY A 22 -21.40 8.46 34.32
N GLY A 23 -22.08 8.30 33.19
CA GLY A 23 -22.15 7.01 32.52
C GLY A 23 -20.79 6.74 31.89
N CYS A 24 -19.91 6.03 32.60
CA CYS A 24 -18.77 5.40 31.94
C CYS A 24 -19.34 4.39 30.95
N VAL A 25 -19.15 4.63 29.65
CA VAL A 25 -19.37 3.62 28.64
C VAL A 25 -18.34 2.54 28.91
N GLU A 26 -18.76 1.43 29.50
CA GLU A 26 -17.91 0.25 29.63
C GLU A 26 -17.61 -0.26 28.23
N PRO A 27 -16.33 -0.35 27.83
CA PRO A 27 -15.97 -0.98 26.57
C PRO A 27 -16.50 -2.40 26.58
N TYR A 28 -17.41 -2.70 25.66
CA TYR A 28 -17.83 -4.08 25.41
C TYR A 28 -16.60 -4.83 24.88
N ALA A 29 -15.97 -5.62 25.75
CA ALA A 29 -14.97 -6.60 25.36
C ALA A 29 -15.73 -7.92 25.16
N PRO A 30 -16.07 -8.32 23.92
CA PRO A 30 -16.66 -9.63 23.70
C PRO A 30 -15.73 -10.70 24.26
N ASP A 31 -16.32 -11.76 24.83
CA ASP A 31 -15.57 -12.94 25.26
C ASP A 31 -14.79 -13.48 24.05
N VAL A 32 -13.49 -13.23 24.02
CA VAL A 32 -12.61 -13.73 22.97
C VAL A 32 -12.52 -15.23 23.20
N ILE A 33 -13.08 -16.01 22.27
CA ILE A 33 -13.00 -17.47 22.31
C ILE A 33 -11.51 -17.86 22.29
N ASP A 34 -11.04 -18.41 23.41
CA ASP A 34 -9.64 -18.80 23.69
C ASP A 34 -9.18 -20.05 22.90
N ALA A 35 -9.86 -20.37 21.79
CA ALA A 35 -9.47 -21.49 20.94
C ALA A 35 -8.22 -21.10 20.12
N PRO A 36 -7.19 -21.96 20.04
CA PRO A 36 -6.03 -21.73 19.18
C PRO A 36 -6.44 -21.97 17.72
N ALA A 37 -7.20 -21.04 17.15
CA ALA A 37 -7.72 -21.12 15.81
C ALA A 37 -6.67 -20.59 14.82
N SER A 38 -5.73 -21.46 14.42
CA SER A 38 -4.77 -21.24 13.34
C SER A 38 -5.30 -21.82 12.03
N TYR A 39 -6.28 -21.14 11.45
CA TYR A 39 -6.94 -21.54 10.21
C TYR A 39 -6.12 -21.15 8.99
N LEU A 40 -6.19 -21.97 7.95
CA LEU A 40 -5.51 -21.68 6.69
C LEU A 40 -6.17 -20.47 6.01
N VAL A 41 -5.35 -19.55 5.53
CA VAL A 41 -5.74 -18.41 4.70
C VAL A 41 -5.07 -18.58 3.34
N VAL A 42 -5.87 -18.55 2.28
CA VAL A 42 -5.45 -18.68 0.89
C VAL A 42 -5.69 -17.37 0.17
N ASP A 43 -4.62 -16.70 -0.24
CA ASP A 43 -4.68 -15.46 -1.03
C ASP A 43 -4.06 -15.70 -2.42
N GLY A 44 -4.89 -15.69 -3.44
CA GLY A 44 -4.47 -15.84 -4.83
C GLY A 44 -5.56 -16.43 -5.71
N ALA A 45 -5.43 -16.22 -7.02
CA ALA A 45 -6.32 -16.75 -8.04
C ALA A 45 -5.51 -17.44 -9.14
N ILE A 46 -6.12 -18.42 -9.80
CA ILE A 46 -5.51 -19.17 -10.90
C ILE A 46 -5.44 -18.24 -12.12
N ASN A 47 -4.22 -17.98 -12.60
CA ASN A 47 -3.97 -17.17 -13.77
C ASN A 47 -3.89 -18.05 -15.04
N GLY A 48 -4.85 -17.87 -15.94
CA GLY A 48 -4.98 -18.66 -17.17
C GLY A 48 -4.06 -18.28 -18.33
N ASN A 49 -3.36 -17.13 -18.28
CA ASN A 49 -2.48 -16.66 -19.35
C ASN A 49 -1.14 -16.12 -18.82
N GLY A 50 -0.66 -16.67 -17.70
CA GLY A 50 0.58 -16.28 -17.06
C GLY A 50 0.90 -17.15 -15.86
N PRO A 51 1.87 -16.73 -15.02
CA PRO A 51 2.17 -17.43 -13.77
C PRO A 51 1.05 -17.21 -12.75
N THR A 52 0.63 -18.28 -12.08
CA THR A 52 -0.23 -18.24 -10.89
C THR A 52 0.64 -18.02 -9.66
N THR A 53 0.19 -17.17 -8.73
CA THR A 53 0.86 -16.95 -7.44
C THR A 53 -0.18 -17.05 -6.32
N VAL A 54 0.13 -17.83 -5.29
CA VAL A 54 -0.72 -18.05 -4.11
C VAL A 54 0.13 -17.82 -2.87
N LEU A 55 -0.35 -16.97 -1.97
CA LEU A 55 0.17 -16.75 -0.64
C LEU A 55 -0.66 -17.56 0.36
N LEU A 56 0.01 -18.40 1.16
CA LEU A 56 -0.61 -19.13 2.25
C LEU A 56 -0.16 -18.57 3.60
N THR A 57 -1.14 -18.19 4.42
CA THR A 57 -0.91 -17.74 5.80
C THR A 57 -1.85 -18.46 6.77
N ARG A 58 -1.69 -18.16 8.06
CA ARG A 58 -2.52 -18.68 9.14
C ARG A 58 -3.15 -17.54 9.91
N THR A 59 -4.40 -17.70 10.31
CA THR A 59 -5.04 -16.73 11.22
C THR A 59 -4.26 -16.63 12.54
N ILE A 60 -4.34 -15.46 13.15
CA ILE A 60 -3.76 -15.19 14.46
C ILE A 60 -4.82 -14.56 15.34
N ASN A 61 -4.75 -14.82 16.65
CA ASN A 61 -5.62 -14.16 17.61
C ASN A 61 -5.37 -12.65 17.61
N LEU A 62 -6.44 -11.86 17.77
CA LEU A 62 -6.37 -10.40 17.71
C LEU A 62 -5.39 -9.80 18.74
N ALA A 63 -5.28 -10.42 19.92
CA ALA A 63 -4.36 -9.99 20.98
C ALA A 63 -2.91 -10.46 20.77
N ALA A 64 -2.63 -11.31 19.78
CA ALA A 64 -1.31 -11.87 19.58
C ALA A 64 -0.36 -10.83 18.95
N PRO A 65 0.90 -10.75 19.43
CA PRO A 65 1.87 -9.83 18.88
C PRO A 65 2.41 -10.33 17.54
N GLY A 66 2.56 -9.42 16.58
CA GLY A 66 3.24 -9.67 15.31
C GLY A 66 2.31 -10.07 14.15
N PRO A 67 2.88 -10.24 12.94
CA PRO A 67 2.11 -10.58 11.75
C PRO A 67 1.64 -12.04 11.77
N PRO A 68 0.58 -12.37 11.00
CA PRO A 68 0.14 -13.74 10.79
C PRO A 68 1.28 -14.64 10.29
N ALA A 69 1.33 -15.88 10.78
CA ALA A 69 2.34 -16.85 10.36
C ALA A 69 2.12 -17.27 8.89
N VAL A 70 3.20 -17.43 8.14
CA VAL A 70 3.16 -17.96 6.77
C VAL A 70 3.20 -19.49 6.78
N GLU A 71 2.40 -20.14 5.93
CA GLU A 71 2.38 -21.60 5.78
C GLU A 71 3.46 -22.03 4.77
N LYS A 72 4.53 -22.67 5.26
CA LYS A 72 5.71 -23.06 4.46
C LYS A 72 5.72 -24.55 4.14
N GLY A 73 6.45 -24.95 3.10
CA GLY A 73 6.66 -26.36 2.73
C GLY A 73 5.42 -27.10 2.24
N ALA A 74 4.33 -26.40 1.92
CA ALA A 74 3.15 -27.00 1.31
C ALA A 74 3.40 -27.42 -0.15
N LYS A 75 2.66 -28.41 -0.62
CA LYS A 75 2.63 -28.87 -2.02
C LYS A 75 1.34 -28.37 -2.66
N LEU A 76 1.47 -27.56 -3.71
CA LEU A 76 0.32 -26.96 -4.39
C LEU A 76 0.25 -27.41 -5.84
N PHE A 77 -0.97 -27.68 -6.29
CA PHE A 77 -1.26 -27.98 -7.69
C PHE A 77 -2.54 -27.27 -8.13
N ILE A 78 -2.50 -26.64 -9.30
CA ILE A 78 -3.72 -26.42 -10.08
C ILE A 78 -4.08 -27.75 -10.73
N VAL A 79 -5.34 -28.13 -10.64
CA VAL A 79 -5.86 -29.37 -11.25
C VAL A 79 -7.07 -29.04 -12.10
N ASP A 80 -7.12 -29.53 -13.33
CA ASP A 80 -8.31 -29.39 -14.18
C ASP A 80 -9.30 -30.57 -14.02
N ASP A 81 -10.49 -30.42 -14.60
CA ASP A 81 -11.55 -31.45 -14.60
C ASP A 81 -11.18 -32.74 -15.37
N ALA A 82 -10.10 -32.73 -16.15
CA ALA A 82 -9.54 -33.90 -16.83
C ALA A 82 -8.40 -34.58 -16.04
N GLY A 83 -8.00 -34.01 -14.91
CA GLY A 83 -6.94 -34.53 -14.04
C GLY A 83 -5.53 -34.07 -14.41
N ALA A 84 -5.35 -33.15 -15.36
CA ALA A 84 -4.07 -32.52 -15.60
C ALA A 84 -3.65 -31.67 -14.39
N ARG A 85 -2.34 -31.64 -14.10
CA ARG A 85 -1.81 -31.01 -12.88
C ARG A 85 -0.67 -30.04 -13.23
N TYR A 86 -0.73 -28.85 -12.65
CA TYR A 86 0.30 -27.82 -12.79
C TYR A 86 0.83 -27.47 -11.41
N ALA A 87 2.11 -27.71 -11.17
CA ALA A 87 2.72 -27.51 -9.87
C ALA A 87 2.98 -26.02 -9.57
N LEU A 88 2.80 -25.64 -8.31
CA LEU A 88 3.27 -24.36 -7.78
C LEU A 88 4.40 -24.65 -6.79
N VAL A 89 5.51 -23.92 -6.93
CA VAL A 89 6.71 -24.08 -6.11
C VAL A 89 6.88 -22.86 -5.22
N GLU A 90 7.27 -23.08 -3.96
CA GLU A 90 7.58 -22.01 -3.03
C GLU A 90 8.79 -21.19 -3.53
N ARG A 91 8.60 -19.88 -3.71
CA ARG A 91 9.66 -18.94 -4.17
C ARG A 91 10.09 -17.97 -3.09
N ALA A 92 9.15 -17.63 -2.21
CA ALA A 92 9.39 -16.92 -0.96
C ALA A 92 8.57 -17.62 0.12
N SER A 93 8.91 -17.43 1.40
CA SER A 93 8.21 -18.09 2.50
C SER A 93 6.68 -17.92 2.40
N GLY A 94 5.95 -19.02 2.26
CA GLY A 94 4.49 -19.06 2.08
C GLY A 94 3.96 -18.58 0.72
N THR A 95 4.83 -18.13 -0.19
CA THR A 95 4.45 -17.70 -1.54
C THR A 95 4.81 -18.76 -2.57
N TYR A 96 3.79 -19.37 -3.15
CA TYR A 96 3.87 -20.44 -4.13
C TYR A 96 3.57 -19.92 -5.52
N ARG A 97 4.38 -20.29 -6.50
CA ARG A 97 4.27 -19.78 -7.87
C ARG A 97 4.44 -20.89 -8.91
N SER A 98 3.59 -20.90 -9.92
CA SER A 98 3.72 -21.77 -11.09
C SER A 98 4.69 -21.18 -12.12
N ASP A 99 5.09 -22.01 -13.09
CA ASP A 99 5.58 -21.49 -14.38
C ASP A 99 4.47 -20.72 -15.11
N SER A 100 4.81 -20.06 -16.22
CA SER A 100 3.80 -19.38 -17.03
C SER A 100 2.87 -20.40 -17.67
N LEU A 101 1.56 -20.25 -17.47
CA LEU A 101 0.53 -21.17 -17.98
C LEU A 101 -0.31 -20.52 -19.07
N VAL A 102 -0.78 -21.34 -20.00
CA VAL A 102 -1.88 -21.02 -20.91
C VAL A 102 -2.93 -22.10 -20.72
N LEU A 103 -3.98 -21.76 -19.99
CA LEU A 103 -5.06 -22.67 -19.59
C LEU A 103 -6.23 -22.58 -20.58
N SER A 104 -6.95 -23.69 -20.74
CA SER A 104 -8.07 -23.78 -21.67
C SER A 104 -9.35 -23.20 -21.04
N PRO A 105 -10.07 -22.28 -21.70
CA PRO A 105 -11.36 -21.80 -21.20
C PRO A 105 -12.48 -22.84 -21.25
N ALA A 106 -12.27 -23.98 -21.93
CA ALA A 106 -13.23 -25.08 -21.99
C ALA A 106 -13.14 -26.02 -20.77
N ARG A 107 -12.25 -25.73 -19.82
CA ARG A 107 -11.98 -26.52 -18.62
C ARG A 107 -12.36 -25.76 -17.37
N GLN A 108 -12.55 -26.52 -16.30
CA GLN A 108 -12.68 -25.96 -14.96
C GLN A 108 -11.45 -26.34 -14.13
N TYR A 109 -11.11 -25.49 -13.18
CA TYR A 109 -9.87 -25.58 -12.43
C TYR A 109 -10.14 -25.47 -10.93
N GLN A 110 -9.31 -26.14 -10.15
CA GLN A 110 -9.27 -26.00 -8.70
C GLN A 110 -7.82 -25.95 -8.22
N LEU A 111 -7.60 -25.32 -7.07
CA LEU A 111 -6.35 -25.38 -6.34
C LEU A 111 -6.40 -26.51 -5.33
N ARG A 112 -5.39 -27.38 -5.34
CA ARG A 112 -5.17 -28.40 -4.30
C ARG A 112 -3.92 -28.07 -3.49
N ILE A 113 -4.05 -28.16 -2.18
CA ILE A 113 -3.01 -27.83 -1.21
C ILE A 113 -2.80 -29.06 -0.32
N THR A 114 -1.55 -29.44 -0.10
CA THR A 114 -1.17 -30.38 0.96
C THR A 114 -0.12 -29.72 1.82
N THR A 115 -0.43 -29.47 3.10
CA THR A 115 0.50 -28.81 4.03
C THR A 115 1.71 -29.69 4.32
N ALA A 116 2.74 -29.11 4.93
CA ALA A 116 3.91 -29.87 5.38
C ALA A 116 3.54 -30.96 6.41
N THR A 117 2.41 -30.77 7.13
CA THR A 117 1.83 -31.74 8.07
C THR A 117 0.89 -32.76 7.42
N ASN A 118 0.85 -32.83 6.08
CA ASN A 118 0.01 -33.74 5.28
C ASN A 118 -1.50 -33.52 5.42
N VAL A 119 -1.95 -32.33 5.80
CA VAL A 119 -3.37 -31.96 5.76
C VAL A 119 -3.72 -31.48 4.35
N ALA A 120 -4.83 -31.98 3.80
CA ALA A 120 -5.25 -31.69 2.44
C ALA A 120 -6.41 -30.68 2.38
N TYR A 121 -6.28 -29.70 1.49
CA TYR A 121 -7.31 -28.71 1.19
C TYR A 121 -7.53 -28.64 -0.32
N ALA A 122 -8.74 -28.29 -0.72
CA ALA A 122 -9.09 -28.04 -2.11
C ALA A 122 -9.99 -26.81 -2.22
N SER A 123 -9.80 -25.99 -3.25
CA SER A 123 -10.85 -25.08 -3.68
C SER A 123 -11.94 -25.86 -4.41
N ASP A 124 -13.11 -25.25 -4.52
CA ASP A 124 -14.12 -25.69 -5.48
C ASP A 124 -13.57 -25.63 -6.90
N LEU A 125 -14.19 -26.44 -7.77
CA LEU A 125 -13.92 -26.45 -9.19
C LEU A 125 -14.65 -25.27 -9.84
N VAL A 126 -13.90 -24.36 -10.46
CA VAL A 126 -14.44 -23.11 -11.03
C VAL A 126 -14.10 -22.97 -12.52
N PRO A 127 -14.98 -22.37 -13.35
CA PRO A 127 -14.68 -22.13 -14.75
C PRO A 127 -13.57 -21.08 -14.92
N LEU A 128 -12.73 -21.24 -15.94
CA LEU A 128 -11.77 -20.21 -16.32
C LEU A 128 -12.46 -19.06 -17.05
N LYS A 129 -12.52 -17.88 -16.43
CA LYS A 129 -13.04 -16.66 -17.05
C LYS A 129 -12.01 -16.05 -17.99
N ILE A 130 -12.41 -15.72 -19.21
CA ILE A 130 -11.59 -14.93 -20.12
C ILE A 130 -11.83 -13.45 -19.86
N THR A 131 -10.79 -12.77 -19.38
CA THR A 131 -10.84 -11.33 -19.15
C THR A 131 -10.77 -10.57 -20.47
N PRO A 132 -11.75 -9.70 -20.78
CA PRO A 132 -11.75 -8.91 -22.00
C PRO A 132 -10.65 -7.83 -21.96
N PRO A 133 -10.23 -7.32 -23.12
CA PRO A 133 -9.16 -6.32 -23.21
C PRO A 133 -9.53 -5.00 -22.53
N ILE A 134 -8.51 -4.28 -22.06
CA ILE A 134 -8.66 -2.90 -21.60
C ILE A 134 -8.62 -1.99 -22.83
N ASP A 135 -9.80 -1.58 -23.31
CA ASP A 135 -9.95 -0.73 -24.49
C ASP A 135 -9.24 0.61 -24.30
N LYS A 136 -9.56 1.29 -23.20
CA LYS A 136 -9.05 2.62 -22.87
C LYS A 136 -8.64 2.67 -21.41
N LEU A 137 -7.47 3.23 -21.16
CA LEU A 137 -7.01 3.64 -19.83
C LEU A 137 -6.62 5.10 -19.96
N GLY A 138 -7.26 5.96 -19.17
CA GLY A 138 -7.05 7.39 -19.17
C GLY A 138 -7.18 7.95 -17.77
N TRP A 139 -7.24 9.27 -17.68
CA TRP A 139 -7.43 9.97 -16.42
C TRP A 139 -8.17 11.28 -16.65
N ASP A 140 -8.81 11.77 -15.60
CA ASP A 140 -9.25 13.16 -15.50
C ASP A 140 -8.88 13.72 -14.12
N ILE A 141 -9.00 15.03 -13.96
CA ILE A 141 -8.68 15.70 -12.71
C ILE A 141 -9.73 16.76 -12.42
N ASP A 142 -10.22 16.76 -11.18
CA ASP A 142 -11.14 17.76 -10.66
C ASP A 142 -10.47 18.63 -9.59
N ALA A 143 -11.27 19.41 -8.85
CA ALA A 143 -10.78 20.34 -7.85
C ALA A 143 -10.11 19.66 -6.63
N THR A 144 -10.31 18.36 -6.40
CA THR A 144 -9.80 17.64 -5.22
C THR A 144 -8.98 16.40 -5.56
N GLN A 145 -9.22 15.78 -6.72
CA GLN A 145 -8.61 14.49 -7.06
C GLN A 145 -8.38 14.29 -8.56
N LEU A 146 -7.38 13.48 -8.87
CA LEU A 146 -7.19 12.84 -10.16
C LEU A 146 -7.86 11.46 -10.11
N ARG A 147 -8.66 11.13 -11.13
CA ARG A 147 -9.31 9.84 -11.27
C ARG A 147 -8.73 9.09 -12.46
N LEU A 148 -8.29 7.86 -12.25
CA LEU A 148 -7.99 6.94 -13.35
C LEU A 148 -9.30 6.36 -13.87
N LEU A 149 -9.49 6.45 -15.18
CA LEU A 149 -10.69 6.04 -15.89
C LEU A 149 -10.36 4.85 -16.80
N LEU A 150 -11.20 3.83 -16.78
CA LEU A 150 -11.02 2.62 -17.57
C LEU A 150 -12.27 2.32 -18.40
N SER A 151 -12.08 1.93 -19.66
CA SER A 151 -13.13 1.34 -20.50
C SER A 151 -12.76 -0.07 -20.91
N THR A 152 -13.76 -0.96 -20.91
CA THR A 152 -13.65 -2.37 -21.29
C THR A 152 -14.99 -2.85 -21.83
N HIS A 153 -14.99 -3.81 -22.76
CA HIS A 153 -16.19 -4.47 -23.24
C HIS A 153 -15.96 -5.95 -23.55
N ASP A 154 -17.01 -6.75 -23.41
CA ASP A 154 -17.06 -8.13 -23.87
C ASP A 154 -18.24 -8.32 -24.83
N GLY A 155 -17.93 -8.37 -26.13
CA GLY A 155 -18.95 -8.58 -27.17
C GLY A 155 -19.66 -9.92 -27.09
N GLN A 156 -19.10 -10.92 -26.39
CA GLN A 156 -19.73 -12.23 -26.17
C GLN A 156 -20.57 -12.28 -24.88
N GLN A 157 -20.57 -11.19 -24.10
CA GLN A 157 -21.33 -11.02 -22.87
C GLN A 157 -21.05 -12.09 -21.80
N GLN A 158 -19.82 -12.60 -21.78
CA GLN A 158 -19.39 -13.63 -20.85
C GLN A 158 -18.77 -13.04 -19.58
N SER A 159 -18.57 -11.72 -19.48
CA SER A 159 -17.77 -11.08 -18.43
C SER A 159 -18.58 -10.03 -17.66
N ARG A 160 -19.59 -10.45 -16.88
CA ARG A 160 -20.49 -9.49 -16.21
C ARG A 160 -19.97 -8.87 -14.92
N TYR A 161 -18.83 -9.33 -14.41
CA TYR A 161 -18.25 -8.95 -13.13
C TYR A 161 -16.76 -8.72 -13.31
N TYR A 162 -16.28 -7.59 -12.81
CA TYR A 162 -14.92 -7.13 -13.02
C TYR A 162 -14.28 -6.71 -11.69
N ARG A 163 -12.99 -7.00 -11.57
CA ARG A 163 -12.12 -6.48 -10.51
C ARG A 163 -10.84 -5.91 -11.09
N TRP A 164 -10.29 -4.92 -10.42
CA TRP A 164 -9.02 -4.29 -10.81
C TRP A 164 -8.01 -4.26 -9.67
N GLY A 165 -6.75 -4.50 -10.01
CA GLY A 165 -5.61 -4.35 -9.13
C GLY A 165 -4.61 -3.33 -9.67
N PHE A 166 -3.90 -2.65 -8.76
CA PHE A 166 -3.02 -1.53 -9.10
C PHE A 166 -1.61 -1.74 -8.56
N VAL A 167 -0.63 -1.44 -9.40
CA VAL A 167 0.75 -1.19 -8.97
C VAL A 167 1.13 0.22 -9.40
N GLU A 168 1.24 1.10 -8.42
CA GLU A 168 1.57 2.50 -8.59
C GLU A 168 3.09 2.69 -8.46
N THR A 169 3.66 3.55 -9.31
CA THR A 169 5.07 3.91 -9.25
C THR A 169 5.22 5.39 -9.54
N TRP A 170 5.97 6.12 -8.72
CA TRP A 170 6.24 7.53 -8.95
C TRP A 170 7.69 7.90 -8.69
N GLU A 171 8.14 8.91 -9.41
CA GLU A 171 9.41 9.59 -9.13
C GLU A 171 9.20 10.66 -8.06
N PHE A 172 10.13 10.74 -7.11
CA PHE A 172 10.18 11.79 -6.10
C PHE A 172 11.63 12.17 -5.82
N HIS A 173 11.84 13.38 -5.32
CA HIS A 173 13.15 13.88 -4.92
C HIS A 173 13.22 14.04 -3.41
N SER A 174 14.41 13.92 -2.82
CA SER A 174 14.63 14.40 -1.44
C SER A 174 14.52 15.92 -1.37
N ALA A 175 14.45 16.48 -0.16
CA ALA A 175 14.29 17.92 0.03
C ALA A 175 15.46 18.72 -0.58
N TYR A 176 16.68 18.17 -0.46
CA TYR A 176 17.91 18.83 -0.89
C TYR A 176 18.76 17.91 -1.77
N ASN A 177 19.21 18.44 -2.90
CA ASN A 177 20.16 17.78 -3.76
C ASN A 177 21.57 17.95 -3.20
N SER A 178 22.17 16.84 -2.76
CA SER A 178 23.51 16.85 -2.18
C SER A 178 24.57 16.57 -3.24
N SER A 179 25.51 17.49 -3.40
CA SER A 179 26.70 17.40 -4.25
C SER A 179 27.91 16.83 -3.50
N LEU A 180 27.83 16.71 -2.17
CA LEU A 180 28.92 16.32 -1.27
C LEU A 180 28.60 15.04 -0.49
N GLU A 181 29.61 14.24 -0.14
CA GLU A 181 29.50 13.12 0.80
C GLU A 181 30.69 13.09 1.76
N TYR A 182 30.50 12.44 2.91
CA TYR A 182 31.59 12.25 3.88
C TYR A 182 32.29 10.92 3.61
N ASP A 183 33.58 10.98 3.30
CA ASP A 183 34.45 9.81 3.17
C ASP A 183 34.92 9.37 4.56
N TYR A 184 34.40 8.23 5.04
CA TYR A 184 34.74 7.68 6.35
C TYR A 184 36.17 7.13 6.45
N ALA A 185 36.80 6.76 5.32
CA ALA A 185 38.17 6.25 5.31
C ALA A 185 39.17 7.41 5.40
N LEU A 186 38.94 8.46 4.62
CA LEU A 186 39.80 9.66 4.62
C LEU A 186 39.45 10.65 5.74
N LYS A 187 38.22 10.56 6.28
CA LYS A 187 37.61 11.49 7.24
C LYS A 187 37.45 12.91 6.71
N GLN A 188 36.97 13.04 5.48
CA GLN A 188 36.91 14.31 4.75
C GLN A 188 35.63 14.41 3.94
N ILE A 189 35.29 15.63 3.54
CA ILE A 189 34.26 15.89 2.54
C ILE A 189 34.81 15.57 1.15
N ALA A 190 34.02 14.86 0.35
CA ALA A 190 34.31 14.50 -1.02
C ALA A 190 33.11 14.83 -1.93
N PRO A 191 33.33 14.97 -3.25
CA PRO A 191 32.23 15.01 -4.20
C PRO A 191 31.38 13.73 -4.12
N ARG A 192 30.06 13.88 -4.12
CA ARG A 192 29.13 12.75 -4.03
C ARG A 192 29.21 11.88 -5.29
N SER A 193 29.51 10.60 -5.08
CA SER A 193 29.49 9.57 -6.13
C SER A 193 28.16 8.80 -6.16
N THR A 194 27.48 8.68 -5.02
CA THR A 194 26.26 7.88 -4.88
C THR A 194 25.00 8.74 -5.03
N PRO A 195 24.12 8.48 -6.01
CA PRO A 195 22.90 9.27 -6.19
C PRO A 195 21.89 8.98 -5.06
N ILE A 196 21.51 10.03 -4.33
CA ILE A 196 20.54 9.94 -3.22
C ILE A 196 19.42 10.99 -3.32
N TYR A 197 19.38 11.75 -4.42
CA TYR A 197 18.39 12.82 -4.63
C TYR A 197 17.13 12.29 -5.32
N THR A 198 17.28 11.60 -6.46
CA THR A 198 16.15 11.08 -7.24
C THR A 198 15.88 9.62 -6.93
N CYS A 199 14.65 9.32 -6.51
CA CYS A 199 14.20 7.96 -6.22
C CYS A 199 12.85 7.64 -6.86
N TRP A 200 12.57 6.35 -6.93
CA TRP A 200 11.26 5.81 -7.27
C TRP A 200 10.68 5.06 -6.09
N ARG A 201 9.37 5.21 -5.89
CA ARG A 201 8.60 4.41 -4.94
C ARG A 201 7.58 3.60 -5.72
N THR A 202 7.46 2.31 -5.40
CA THR A 202 6.47 1.41 -6.00
C THR A 202 5.61 0.82 -4.90
N GLU A 203 4.30 0.90 -5.07
CA GLU A 203 3.32 0.39 -4.13
C GLU A 203 2.28 -0.46 -4.84
N ARG A 204 1.77 -1.45 -4.11
CA ARG A 204 0.62 -2.24 -4.53
C ARG A 204 -0.55 -1.88 -3.65
N THR A 205 -1.65 -1.44 -4.26
CA THR A 205 -2.85 -1.06 -3.53
C THR A 205 -3.61 -2.33 -3.11
N SER A 206 -4.00 -2.41 -1.84
CA SER A 206 -4.79 -3.53 -1.29
C SER A 206 -6.30 -3.31 -1.37
N SER A 207 -6.74 -2.13 -1.81
CA SER A 207 -8.16 -1.80 -1.93
C SER A 207 -8.84 -2.67 -2.96
N ILE A 208 -10.03 -3.16 -2.65
CA ILE A 208 -10.84 -3.98 -3.54
C ILE A 208 -11.68 -3.05 -4.43
N ARG A 209 -11.28 -2.93 -5.71
CA ARG A 209 -12.05 -2.19 -6.71
C ARG A 209 -12.79 -3.16 -7.63
N GLN A 210 -14.12 -3.07 -7.63
CA GLN A 210 -15.00 -3.92 -8.40
C GLN A 210 -16.06 -3.12 -9.18
N GLY A 211 -16.59 -3.73 -10.24
CA GLY A 211 -17.63 -3.17 -11.10
C GLY A 211 -18.40 -4.27 -11.83
N SER A 212 -19.63 -4.00 -12.23
CA SER A 212 -20.49 -5.00 -12.90
C SER A 212 -21.30 -4.37 -14.03
N THR A 213 -21.51 -5.16 -15.07
CA THR A 213 -22.40 -4.86 -16.20
C THR A 213 -23.66 -5.73 -16.18
N ALA A 214 -23.90 -6.48 -15.08
CA ALA A 214 -25.02 -7.42 -14.97
C ALA A 214 -26.40 -6.74 -15.10
N GLN A 215 -26.50 -5.46 -14.74
CA GLN A 215 -27.71 -4.64 -14.89
C GLN A 215 -27.72 -3.79 -16.17
N LEU A 216 -26.71 -3.94 -17.03
CA LEU A 216 -26.57 -3.20 -18.28
C LEU A 216 -26.94 -4.10 -19.47
N SER A 217 -27.59 -3.51 -20.48
CA SER A 217 -27.94 -4.22 -21.72
C SER A 217 -26.71 -4.69 -22.50
N GLN A 218 -25.59 -3.98 -22.35
CA GLN A 218 -24.31 -4.30 -22.95
C GLN A 218 -23.30 -4.65 -21.87
N ASP A 219 -22.45 -5.63 -22.16
CA ASP A 219 -21.31 -5.95 -21.31
C ASP A 219 -20.16 -4.99 -21.62
N ALA A 220 -20.34 -3.74 -21.21
CA ALA A 220 -19.39 -2.67 -21.44
C ALA A 220 -19.41 -1.68 -20.27
N LEU A 221 -18.21 -1.30 -19.83
CA LEU A 221 -17.99 -0.18 -18.92
C LEU A 221 -17.22 0.89 -19.69
N THR A 222 -17.68 2.13 -19.63
CA THR A 222 -17.04 3.27 -20.32
C THR A 222 -16.63 4.31 -19.29
N ASP A 223 -15.36 4.71 -19.35
CA ASP A 223 -14.73 5.71 -18.47
C ASP A 223 -15.07 5.50 -16.98
N PHE A 224 -15.06 4.23 -16.54
CA PHE A 224 -15.31 3.86 -15.15
C PHE A 224 -14.13 4.26 -14.28
N GLY A 225 -14.38 5.00 -13.20
CA GLY A 225 -13.35 5.39 -12.23
C GLY A 225 -12.82 4.17 -11.48
N VAL A 226 -11.53 3.86 -11.65
CA VAL A 226 -10.89 2.69 -11.05
C VAL A 226 -9.98 3.04 -9.89
N LEU A 227 -9.40 4.23 -9.86
CA LEU A 227 -8.53 4.69 -8.78
C LEU A 227 -8.67 6.21 -8.61
N ASN A 228 -8.74 6.67 -7.37
CA ASN A 228 -8.76 8.09 -7.03
C ASN A 228 -7.46 8.47 -6.32
N ILE A 229 -6.93 9.63 -6.68
CA ILE A 229 -5.66 10.16 -6.17
C ILE A 229 -5.90 11.61 -5.74
N SER A 230 -5.57 11.98 -4.50
CA SER A 230 -5.59 13.40 -4.12
C SER A 230 -4.77 14.23 -5.11
N ASN A 231 -5.32 15.35 -5.60
CA ASN A 231 -4.61 16.21 -6.55
C ASN A 231 -3.40 16.94 -5.92
N ARG A 232 -3.25 16.85 -4.60
CA ARG A 232 -2.09 17.31 -3.84
C ARG A 232 -1.06 16.21 -3.55
N ALA A 233 -1.32 14.96 -3.94
CA ALA A 233 -0.42 13.88 -3.58
C ALA A 233 0.97 14.06 -4.22
N GLU A 234 2.04 13.93 -3.42
CA GLU A 234 3.45 13.98 -3.87
C GLU A 234 3.69 13.09 -5.10
N ARG A 235 3.00 11.94 -5.19
CA ARG A 235 3.13 11.01 -6.31
C ARG A 235 2.81 11.60 -7.69
N LEU A 236 2.10 12.73 -7.75
CA LEU A 236 1.79 13.47 -8.98
C LEU A 236 2.76 14.64 -9.27
N GLN A 237 3.72 14.90 -8.38
CA GLN A 237 4.56 16.10 -8.43
C GLN A 237 5.53 16.13 -9.62
N ILE A 238 6.07 14.97 -10.02
CA ILE A 238 7.10 14.86 -11.05
C ILE A 238 6.58 14.02 -12.22
N ARG A 239 6.48 12.71 -12.01
CA ARG A 239 5.95 11.76 -12.97
C ARG A 239 5.39 10.57 -12.22
N TYR A 240 4.21 10.14 -12.65
CA TYR A 240 3.43 9.07 -12.05
C TYR A 240 3.20 7.95 -13.07
N SER A 241 3.11 6.72 -12.62
CA SER A 241 2.68 5.57 -13.41
C SER A 241 1.78 4.64 -12.61
N ALA A 242 0.78 4.08 -13.28
CA ALA A 242 -0.05 3.01 -12.75
C ALA A 242 -0.10 1.84 -13.74
N LEU A 243 0.19 0.62 -13.25
CA LEU A 243 -0.14 -0.62 -13.95
C LEU A 243 -1.47 -1.12 -13.43
N VAL A 244 -2.48 -1.08 -14.29
CA VAL A 244 -3.82 -1.63 -13.98
C VAL A 244 -3.87 -3.06 -14.49
N SER A 245 -4.27 -3.98 -13.61
CA SER A 245 -4.59 -5.37 -13.95
C SER A 245 -6.09 -5.56 -13.84
N GLN A 246 -6.72 -6.06 -14.89
CA GLN A 246 -8.14 -6.36 -14.95
C GLN A 246 -8.37 -7.88 -14.86
N TYR A 247 -9.46 -8.25 -14.21
CA TYR A 247 -9.92 -9.63 -14.03
C TYR A 247 -11.43 -9.70 -14.30
N ALA A 248 -11.87 -10.70 -15.06
CA ALA A 248 -13.27 -11.09 -15.14
C ALA A 248 -13.55 -12.17 -14.09
N GLU A 249 -14.58 -11.96 -13.29
CA GLU A 249 -14.92 -12.79 -12.13
C GLU A 249 -16.17 -13.65 -12.40
N THR A 250 -16.34 -14.72 -11.63
CA THR A 250 -17.64 -15.38 -11.48
C THR A 250 -18.54 -14.53 -10.57
N ALA A 251 -19.85 -14.81 -10.57
CA ALA A 251 -20.78 -14.09 -9.68
C ALA A 251 -20.45 -14.35 -8.21
N GLU A 252 -20.03 -15.59 -7.90
CA GLU A 252 -19.66 -16.05 -6.57
C GLU A 252 -18.36 -15.40 -6.08
N GLU A 253 -17.35 -15.29 -6.95
CA GLU A 253 -16.09 -14.58 -6.64
C GLU A 253 -16.36 -13.09 -6.39
N PHE A 254 -17.20 -12.47 -7.24
CA PHE A 254 -17.56 -11.07 -7.08
C PHE A 254 -18.26 -10.81 -5.74
N ALA A 255 -19.21 -11.66 -5.37
CA ALA A 255 -19.94 -11.58 -4.11
C ALA A 255 -19.02 -11.76 -2.89
N TYR A 256 -18.04 -12.67 -2.97
CA TYR A 256 -17.03 -12.86 -1.93
C TYR A 256 -16.22 -11.59 -1.70
N TYR A 257 -15.70 -10.97 -2.76
CA TYR A 257 -14.89 -9.76 -2.64
C TYR A 257 -15.71 -8.54 -2.19
N GLU A 258 -16.99 -8.44 -2.58
CA GLU A 258 -17.87 -7.38 -2.09
C GLU A 258 -18.13 -7.53 -0.58
N LEU A 259 -18.26 -8.76 -0.09
CA LEU A 259 -18.38 -9.03 1.36
C LEU A 259 -17.07 -8.72 2.10
N LEU A 260 -15.93 -9.16 1.55
CA LEU A 260 -14.61 -8.87 2.10
C LEU A 260 -14.39 -7.36 2.20
N ARG A 261 -14.68 -6.61 1.13
CA ARG A 261 -14.57 -5.15 1.08
C ARG A 261 -15.44 -4.48 2.14
N LYS A 262 -16.69 -4.92 2.31
CA LYS A 262 -17.59 -4.40 3.37
C LYS A 262 -17.04 -4.66 4.77
N ASN A 263 -16.34 -5.76 4.98
CA ASN A 263 -15.77 -6.10 6.28
C ASN A 263 -14.44 -5.39 6.57
N THR A 264 -13.62 -5.10 5.55
CA THR A 264 -12.25 -4.58 5.74
C THR A 264 -12.09 -3.09 5.45
N GLU A 265 -12.98 -2.51 4.64
CA GLU A 265 -12.90 -1.10 4.21
C GLU A 265 -14.04 -0.23 4.78
N ALA A 266 -14.96 -0.80 5.58
CA ALA A 266 -15.95 0.00 6.31
C ALA A 266 -15.25 0.90 7.35
N VAL A 267 -15.62 2.17 7.36
CA VAL A 267 -15.01 3.21 8.18
C VAL A 267 -15.75 3.28 9.52
N GLY A 268 -15.38 2.40 10.45
CA GLY A 268 -15.90 2.18 11.82
C GLY A 268 -16.92 3.18 12.39
N SER A 269 -18.08 3.33 11.75
CA SER A 269 -19.18 4.17 12.18
C SER A 269 -20.21 3.35 12.97
N VAL A 270 -21.02 4.00 13.80
CA VAL A 270 -22.08 3.33 14.60
C VAL A 270 -23.12 2.63 13.71
N ASN A 271 -23.20 2.99 12.43
CA ASN A 271 -24.10 2.39 11.45
C ASN A 271 -23.41 1.39 10.52
N ASP A 272 -22.16 1.03 10.81
CA ASP A 272 -21.45 0.06 9.97
C ASP A 272 -22.06 -1.33 10.15
N PRO A 273 -22.19 -2.10 9.05
CA PRO A 273 -22.67 -3.46 9.14
C PRO A 273 -21.76 -4.27 10.06
N LEU A 274 -22.37 -5.06 10.96
CA LEU A 274 -21.61 -6.02 11.77
C LEU A 274 -20.82 -6.95 10.85
N PRO A 275 -19.54 -7.26 11.16
CA PRO A 275 -18.74 -8.16 10.36
C PRO A 275 -19.47 -9.48 10.14
N VAL A 276 -19.75 -9.80 8.88
CA VAL A 276 -20.38 -11.08 8.52
C VAL A 276 -19.28 -12.11 8.31
N GLN A 277 -19.54 -13.36 8.70
CA GLN A 277 -18.60 -14.45 8.45
C GLN A 277 -18.33 -14.58 6.94
N LEU A 278 -17.06 -14.47 6.57
CA LEU A 278 -16.60 -14.60 5.19
C LEU A 278 -16.35 -16.07 4.88
N THR A 279 -17.27 -16.70 4.15
CA THR A 279 -17.10 -18.09 3.67
C THR A 279 -16.49 -18.07 2.27
N GLY A 280 -15.30 -18.64 2.14
CA GLY A 280 -14.62 -18.82 0.86
C GLY A 280 -15.06 -20.08 0.12
N ASN A 281 -14.34 -20.44 -0.95
CA ASN A 281 -14.55 -21.68 -1.70
C ASN A 281 -13.47 -22.74 -1.44
N VAL A 282 -12.58 -22.52 -0.46
CA VAL A 282 -11.55 -23.49 -0.07
C VAL A 282 -12.02 -24.26 1.14
N HIS A 283 -11.86 -25.58 1.10
CA HIS A 283 -12.29 -26.49 2.16
C HIS A 283 -11.19 -27.50 2.48
N ARG A 284 -11.14 -27.92 3.74
CA ARG A 284 -10.33 -29.06 4.17
C ARG A 284 -11.02 -30.36 3.74
N VAL A 285 -10.27 -31.27 3.11
CA VAL A 285 -10.82 -32.46 2.43
C VAL A 285 -11.36 -33.50 3.41
N ASP A 286 -10.71 -33.68 4.56
CA ASP A 286 -11.05 -34.66 5.60
C ASP A 286 -11.92 -34.07 6.74
N ASN A 287 -12.12 -32.75 6.78
CA ASN A 287 -12.97 -32.08 7.77
C ASN A 287 -13.58 -30.78 7.22
N ALA A 288 -14.76 -30.90 6.61
CA ALA A 288 -15.47 -29.74 6.03
C ALA A 288 -15.96 -28.72 7.07
N GLN A 289 -15.93 -29.03 8.36
CA GLN A 289 -16.33 -28.09 9.42
C GLN A 289 -15.18 -27.17 9.86
N GLU A 290 -13.95 -27.43 9.42
CA GLU A 290 -12.82 -26.54 9.69
C GLU A 290 -12.93 -25.26 8.83
N PRO A 291 -12.96 -24.06 9.44
CA PRO A 291 -12.91 -22.82 8.71
C PRO A 291 -11.62 -22.69 7.89
N VAL A 292 -11.76 -22.24 6.64
CA VAL A 292 -10.66 -21.83 5.77
C VAL A 292 -11.06 -20.49 5.16
N LEU A 293 -10.13 -19.55 5.14
CA LEU A 293 -10.36 -18.21 4.60
C LEU A 293 -9.72 -18.10 3.21
N GLY A 294 -10.42 -17.46 2.29
CA GLY A 294 -9.91 -17.23 0.93
C GLY A 294 -10.85 -17.76 -0.15
N TYR A 295 -10.83 -17.10 -1.29
CA TYR A 295 -11.55 -17.54 -2.48
C TYR A 295 -10.56 -17.69 -3.64
N VAL A 296 -10.58 -18.83 -4.30
CA VAL A 296 -9.74 -19.14 -5.46
C VAL A 296 -10.62 -19.11 -6.71
N GLY A 297 -10.54 -18.00 -7.44
CA GLY A 297 -11.08 -17.88 -8.80
C GLY A 297 -10.09 -18.41 -9.84
N ALA A 298 -10.57 -18.50 -11.09
CA ALA A 298 -9.73 -18.79 -12.24
C ALA A 298 -10.05 -17.83 -13.39
N HIS A 299 -9.07 -17.04 -13.81
CA HIS A 299 -9.26 -16.06 -14.88
C HIS A 299 -7.96 -15.74 -15.63
N THR A 300 -8.06 -15.31 -16.88
CA THR A 300 -6.93 -14.64 -17.55
C THR A 300 -6.77 -13.21 -17.01
N VAL A 301 -5.62 -12.58 -17.25
CA VAL A 301 -5.33 -11.21 -16.80
C VAL A 301 -5.04 -10.34 -18.00
N GLN A 302 -5.64 -9.15 -18.02
CA GLN A 302 -5.29 -8.08 -18.96
C GLN A 302 -4.62 -6.94 -18.21
N GLN A 303 -3.54 -6.39 -18.75
CA GLN A 303 -2.78 -5.33 -18.09
C GLN A 303 -2.55 -4.16 -19.03
N LYS A 304 -2.66 -2.95 -18.49
CA LYS A 304 -2.34 -1.72 -19.22
C LYS A 304 -1.67 -0.74 -18.27
N ARG A 305 -0.59 -0.12 -18.73
CA ARG A 305 0.16 0.89 -17.97
C ARG A 305 -0.13 2.28 -18.52
N ILE A 306 -0.30 3.24 -17.63
CA ILE A 306 -0.37 4.67 -17.95
C ILE A 306 0.77 5.43 -17.28
N PHE A 307 1.17 6.53 -17.89
CA PHE A 307 2.07 7.54 -17.33
C PHE A 307 1.34 8.87 -17.30
N ILE A 308 1.63 9.67 -16.27
CA ILE A 308 1.12 11.03 -16.13
C ILE A 308 2.31 11.89 -15.71
N ASP A 309 2.76 12.73 -16.63
CA ASP A 309 3.86 13.66 -16.42
C ASP A 309 3.33 14.97 -15.81
N ARG A 310 4.12 15.63 -14.95
CA ARG A 310 3.74 16.92 -14.33
C ARG A 310 3.29 17.97 -15.34
N ALA A 311 3.85 17.93 -16.55
CA ALA A 311 3.53 18.84 -17.65
C ALA A 311 2.09 18.67 -18.19
N GLU A 312 1.48 17.50 -18.01
CA GLU A 312 0.10 17.22 -18.42
C GLU A 312 -0.93 17.71 -17.40
N LEU A 313 -0.50 17.96 -16.15
CA LEU A 313 -1.38 18.42 -15.07
C LEU A 313 -1.54 19.94 -15.05
N PRO A 314 -2.67 20.47 -14.54
CA PRO A 314 -2.89 21.91 -14.39
C PRO A 314 -1.71 22.65 -13.75
N ARG A 315 -1.39 23.83 -14.28
CA ARG A 315 -0.40 24.73 -13.68
C ARG A 315 -0.95 25.25 -12.36
N GLY A 316 -0.10 25.37 -11.34
CA GLY A 316 -0.48 25.92 -10.03
C GLY A 316 -0.99 24.89 -9.01
N LEU A 317 -1.07 23.60 -9.35
CA LEU A 317 -1.27 22.56 -8.33
C LEU A 317 -0.14 22.60 -7.30
N GLY A 318 -0.51 22.71 -6.03
CA GLY A 318 0.38 22.51 -4.89
C GLY A 318 0.37 21.04 -4.48
N PHE A 319 1.54 20.51 -4.16
CA PHE A 319 1.70 19.13 -3.70
C PHE A 319 2.12 19.12 -2.23
N ASP A 320 1.58 18.18 -1.49
CA ASP A 320 1.99 17.90 -0.12
C ASP A 320 3.37 17.27 -0.17
N SER A 321 4.28 17.83 0.62
CA SER A 321 5.65 17.35 0.74
C SER A 321 5.85 16.83 2.16
N PRO A 322 6.44 15.64 2.34
CA PRO A 322 6.81 15.16 3.67
C PRO A 322 8.08 15.84 4.21
N TYR A 323 8.64 16.79 3.47
CA TYR A 323 9.86 17.51 3.80
C TYR A 323 9.61 18.93 4.33
N GLN A 324 8.39 19.23 4.79
CA GLN A 324 8.02 20.58 5.28
C GLN A 324 8.88 21.04 6.47
N ASP A 325 9.33 20.11 7.31
CA ASP A 325 10.13 20.40 8.51
C ASP A 325 11.65 20.35 8.27
N CYS A 326 12.08 20.16 7.01
CA CYS A 326 13.50 20.04 6.67
C CYS A 326 14.20 21.39 6.77
N THR A 327 15.26 21.45 7.57
CA THR A 327 16.10 22.65 7.76
C THR A 327 17.56 22.34 7.44
N THR A 328 18.29 23.36 6.99
CA THR A 328 19.72 23.25 6.74
C THR A 328 20.53 23.68 7.96
N ALA A 329 21.59 22.94 8.24
CA ALA A 329 22.68 23.32 9.15
C ALA A 329 23.88 23.81 8.33
N GLU A 330 24.69 24.66 8.92
CA GLU A 330 25.89 25.21 8.32
C GLU A 330 27.11 24.92 9.21
N GLU A 331 28.24 24.58 8.59
CA GLU A 331 29.55 24.54 9.24
C GLU A 331 30.44 25.57 8.56
N LEU A 332 30.91 26.56 9.32
CA LEU A 332 31.88 27.53 8.84
C LEU A 332 33.30 26.98 9.06
N LEU A 333 34.14 27.05 8.03
CA LEU A 333 35.55 26.65 8.08
C LEU A 333 36.41 27.70 8.79
N PHE A 334 36.01 28.97 8.70
CA PHE A 334 36.65 30.08 9.40
C PHE A 334 35.70 30.62 10.48
N ASP A 335 36.08 30.41 11.74
CA ASP A 335 35.44 31.03 12.90
C ASP A 335 36.41 32.05 13.51
N PRO A 336 36.07 33.36 13.53
CA PRO A 336 36.92 34.39 14.15
C PRO A 336 37.18 34.16 15.64
N PHE A 337 36.35 33.35 16.30
CA PHE A 337 36.37 33.10 17.73
C PHE A 337 36.65 31.62 18.09
N GLY A 338 36.98 30.80 17.09
CA GLY A 338 37.18 29.35 17.24
C GLY A 338 38.33 28.79 16.41
N ASP A 339 38.50 27.47 16.44
CA ASP A 339 39.53 26.78 15.66
C ASP A 339 39.17 26.81 14.16
N THR A 340 40.13 27.17 13.31
CA THR A 340 39.97 27.11 11.85
C THR A 340 39.98 25.65 11.37
N ILE A 341 39.01 25.28 10.55
CA ILE A 341 38.97 23.99 9.83
C ILE A 341 39.53 24.22 8.43
N LEU A 342 40.51 23.42 8.02
CA LEU A 342 40.99 23.44 6.65
C LEU A 342 40.11 22.54 5.79
N TYR A 343 39.61 23.05 4.67
CA TYR A 343 39.01 22.21 3.62
C TYR A 343 40.00 21.11 3.21
N PRO A 344 39.57 19.86 2.98
CA PRO A 344 38.18 19.34 2.98
C PRO A 344 37.71 18.72 4.32
N ASN A 345 38.30 19.09 5.46
CA ASN A 345 37.92 18.51 6.75
C ASN A 345 36.58 19.07 7.26
N THR A 346 35.96 18.36 8.22
CA THR A 346 34.68 18.70 8.87
C THR A 346 34.64 18.14 10.29
N ARG A 347 33.86 18.76 11.18
CA ARG A 347 33.57 18.29 12.55
C ARG A 347 32.21 17.60 12.67
N ILE A 348 31.25 17.93 11.81
CA ILE A 348 29.84 17.57 12.03
C ILE A 348 29.34 16.43 11.15
N PHE A 349 29.94 16.21 9.97
CA PHE A 349 29.48 15.17 9.03
C PHE A 349 30.10 13.78 9.29
N GLY A 350 30.93 13.66 10.34
CA GLY A 350 31.37 12.36 10.84
C GLY A 350 30.23 11.54 11.45
N ASP A 351 29.16 12.20 11.90
CA ASP A 351 27.92 11.55 12.33
C ASP A 351 27.00 11.28 11.12
N SER A 352 26.57 10.03 10.98
CA SER A 352 25.63 9.59 9.94
C SER A 352 24.22 10.22 10.02
N SER A 353 23.90 10.92 11.12
CA SER A 353 22.64 11.64 11.28
C SER A 353 22.55 12.88 10.38
N LEU A 354 23.69 13.48 10.05
CA LEU A 354 23.80 14.70 9.24
C LEU A 354 24.52 14.40 7.92
N VAL A 355 23.95 14.87 6.82
CA VAL A 355 24.47 14.63 5.47
C VAL A 355 24.88 15.98 4.86
N PRO A 356 26.13 16.12 4.35
CA PRO A 356 26.55 17.33 3.68
C PRO A 356 25.78 17.51 2.38
N ILE A 357 25.37 18.74 2.07
CA ILE A 357 24.59 19.09 0.88
C ILE A 357 25.53 19.71 -0.15
N ASP A 358 26.01 20.93 0.09
CA ASP A 358 26.84 21.68 -0.85
C ASP A 358 27.84 22.59 -0.13
N LEU A 359 28.81 23.11 -0.88
CA LEU A 359 29.73 24.13 -0.37
C LEU A 359 28.99 25.43 -0.13
N TYR A 360 29.22 26.03 1.04
CA TYR A 360 28.76 27.36 1.36
C TYR A 360 29.82 28.37 0.89
N PHE A 361 29.45 29.20 -0.10
CA PHE A 361 30.32 30.25 -0.64
C PHE A 361 29.92 31.61 -0.09
N GLY A 362 30.92 32.39 0.29
CA GLY A 362 30.76 33.80 0.63
C GLY A 362 31.16 34.71 -0.52
N PRO A 363 30.76 35.98 -0.49
CA PRO A 363 31.35 37.02 -1.32
C PRO A 363 32.52 37.70 -0.61
N PRO A 364 33.78 37.43 -0.99
CA PRO A 364 34.91 38.27 -0.58
C PRO A 364 35.49 39.08 -1.75
N PRO A 365 36.42 40.03 -1.49
CA PRO A 365 37.08 40.77 -2.55
C PRO A 365 38.02 39.84 -3.30
N GLY A 366 37.69 39.49 -4.56
CA GLY A 366 38.60 38.77 -5.47
C GLY A 366 38.11 37.42 -6.02
N GLY A 367 36.95 36.92 -5.63
CA GLY A 367 36.35 35.68 -6.17
C GLY A 367 35.65 34.83 -5.10
N PRO A 368 34.93 33.76 -5.48
CA PRO A 368 34.22 32.90 -4.52
C PRO A 368 35.22 32.15 -3.63
N THR A 369 35.13 32.36 -2.31
CA THR A 369 35.87 31.59 -1.30
C THR A 369 34.92 30.64 -0.59
N ILE A 370 35.38 29.40 -0.35
CA ILE A 370 34.64 28.42 0.44
C ILE A 370 34.61 28.92 1.89
N LEU A 371 33.42 29.31 2.36
CA LEU A 371 33.20 29.67 3.76
C LEU A 371 32.87 28.43 4.61
N GLY A 372 32.31 27.39 3.99
CA GLY A 372 32.23 26.07 4.58
C GLY A 372 31.23 25.16 3.89
N TYR A 373 30.37 24.50 4.66
CA TYR A 373 29.46 23.49 4.16
C TYR A 373 28.04 23.73 4.63
N THR A 374 27.09 23.37 3.79
CA THR A 374 25.69 23.18 4.20
C THR A 374 25.42 21.69 4.40
N GLY A 375 24.45 21.38 5.24
CA GLY A 375 24.03 20.02 5.52
C GLY A 375 22.60 19.95 6.02
N SER A 376 22.03 18.76 6.06
CA SER A 376 20.72 18.53 6.67
C SER A 376 20.64 17.10 7.20
N SER A 377 19.59 16.81 7.97
CA SER A 377 19.33 15.45 8.43
C SER A 377 19.27 14.46 7.26
N ARG A 378 19.67 13.21 7.51
CA ARG A 378 19.61 12.14 6.51
C ARG A 378 18.22 11.98 5.89
N ALA A 379 17.15 12.16 6.67
CA ALA A 379 15.76 12.10 6.18
C ALA A 379 15.46 13.11 5.06
N CYS A 380 16.09 14.28 5.08
CA CYS A 380 15.86 15.37 4.12
C CYS A 380 16.73 15.28 2.87
N VAL A 381 17.84 14.52 2.92
CA VAL A 381 18.83 14.48 1.84
C VAL A 381 18.83 13.12 1.12
N ASP A 382 18.51 12.03 1.82
CA ASP A 382 18.61 10.66 1.29
C ASP A 382 17.22 10.10 0.94
N CYS A 383 16.84 10.18 -0.33
CA CYS A 383 15.56 9.67 -0.83
C CYS A 383 15.41 8.15 -0.66
N ARG A 384 16.52 7.42 -0.48
CA ARG A 384 16.54 5.95 -0.38
C ARG A 384 15.90 5.44 0.91
N LEU A 385 15.66 6.31 1.88
CA LEU A 385 14.87 6.00 3.07
C LEU A 385 13.38 5.78 2.76
N ARG A 386 12.89 6.30 1.63
CA ARG A 386 11.49 6.23 1.21
C ARG A 386 11.28 5.48 -0.10
N GLY A 387 12.36 5.18 -0.83
CA GLY A 387 12.30 4.55 -2.15
C GLY A 387 13.63 3.99 -2.59
N THR A 388 13.80 3.80 -3.90
CA THR A 388 15.02 3.25 -4.48
C THR A 388 15.61 4.21 -5.52
N PRO A 389 16.94 4.39 -5.60
CA PRO A 389 17.56 5.20 -6.64
C PRO A 389 17.64 4.41 -7.97
N ARG A 390 17.21 3.15 -7.99
CA ARG A 390 17.18 2.31 -9.18
C ARG A 390 15.91 2.62 -9.98
N LYS A 391 16.08 3.29 -11.12
CA LYS A 391 15.00 3.54 -12.08
C LYS A 391 14.33 2.22 -12.49
N PRO A 392 13.00 2.09 -12.39
CA PRO A 392 12.27 0.91 -12.87
C PRO A 392 12.49 0.70 -14.37
N SER A 393 12.58 -0.56 -14.82
CA SER A 393 12.87 -0.87 -16.23
C SER A 393 11.78 -0.44 -17.22
N PHE A 394 10.56 -0.22 -16.72
CA PHE A 394 9.43 0.25 -17.53
C PHE A 394 9.29 1.79 -17.54
N TRP A 395 10.07 2.49 -16.71
CA TRP A 395 9.99 3.95 -16.54
C TRP A 395 10.58 4.70 -17.73
#